data_AF-A0A1S1EJJ4-F1
#
_entry.id   AF-A0A1S1EJJ4-F1
#
_cell.length_a   1.000
_cell.length_b   1.000
_cell.length_c   1.000
_cell.angle_alpha   90.00
_cell.angle_beta   90.00
_cell.angle_gamma   90.00
#
_symmetry.space_group_name_H-M   'P 1'
#
loop_
_entity.id
_entity.type
_entity.pdbx_description
1 polymer ?
#
loop_
_entity_poly.entity_id
_entity_poly.type
_entity_poly.pdbx_seq_one_letter_code
_entity_poly.pdbx_strand_id
1 'polypeptide(L)'
;MSANFVSVVDLFSIGIGPSSSHTVGPMRAAQAFIDKLDTFPAKVLVELRGSLAATGVGHGTDRAALLGLVGYTPTTTSADIEPKPGEPIPATGTVSGPTGTVEYELRFDPAPVAAHPNCLIFDAWDAEGNVLAEREDYYSVGGGFIQDRWEMEEHRDETGVAAAREIPSVPYPFNTAAELMQRCDGTGLTIADIMRANEESIHGREKLDAHLDAVWNVMQECVAHGLKTEGTLPGGLNVKRRANRLHRLLTAEYEASTARGLDAMEWVNLYALAVNEENAAHGQVVTAPTNGAAGIIPAVMHYCRDFTDDFTVERARDFLLTAGAVGSIIKTNASISGAEVGCQGEVGSASSMAAAGMCAALGGTPAQVENAAEIALEHNLGLTCDPVGGLVQVPCIERNAIGGVKAINAARLAKLGDGTNIVTLDDVVETMAATGRDMMTQYKETSMGGLAVQLGLPVNITEC
;
A
#
# COMPACT_ATOMS: atom_id res chain seq x y z
N MET A 1 7.99 25.05 14.20
CA MET A 1 8.03 24.47 12.85
C MET A 1 6.90 23.46 12.81
N SER A 2 5.95 23.59 11.88
CA SER A 2 5.00 22.53 11.58
C SER A 2 5.80 21.33 11.06
N ALA A 3 5.53 20.14 11.55
CA ALA A 3 6.11 18.92 11.03
C ALA A 3 5.07 18.29 10.10
N ASN A 4 5.50 17.83 8.93
CA ASN A 4 4.67 17.05 8.03
C ASN A 4 4.57 15.63 8.60
N PHE A 5 3.61 15.43 9.50
CA PHE A 5 3.45 14.16 10.21
C PHE A 5 2.58 13.19 9.40
N VAL A 6 3.14 12.03 9.07
CA VAL A 6 2.41 10.92 8.47
C VAL A 6 2.08 9.92 9.58
N SER A 7 0.79 9.74 9.86
CA SER A 7 0.36 8.83 10.92
C SER A 7 0.53 7.36 10.53
N VAL A 8 0.87 6.50 11.49
CA VAL A 8 0.82 5.03 11.36
C VAL A 8 -0.58 4.54 11.05
N VAL A 9 -1.62 5.24 11.51
CA VAL A 9 -3.02 4.93 11.20
C VAL A 9 -3.31 5.11 9.71
N ASP A 10 -2.63 6.08 9.09
CA ASP A 10 -2.73 6.39 7.67
C ASP A 10 -1.89 5.41 6.83
N LEU A 11 -0.71 5.01 7.31
CA LEU A 11 0.16 4.02 6.63
C LEU A 11 -0.43 2.61 6.66
N PHE A 12 -1.04 2.20 7.77
CA PHE A 12 -1.63 0.88 7.99
C PHE A 12 -3.16 0.93 7.95
N SER A 13 -3.71 1.32 6.81
CA SER A 13 -5.16 1.38 6.62
C SER A 13 -5.74 0.03 6.19
N ILE A 14 -6.81 -0.40 6.86
CA ILE A 14 -7.59 -1.58 6.46
C ILE A 14 -8.43 -1.21 5.24
N GLY A 15 -8.37 -2.03 4.19
CA GLY A 15 -9.08 -1.79 2.94
C GLY A 15 -9.27 -3.06 2.12
N ILE A 16 -9.41 -2.87 0.81
CA ILE A 16 -9.64 -3.93 -0.16
C ILE A 16 -8.56 -3.91 -1.24
N GLY A 17 -8.14 -5.08 -1.70
CA GLY A 17 -7.27 -5.24 -2.85
C GLY A 17 -7.96 -4.92 -4.18
N PRO A 18 -7.21 -4.88 -5.29
CA PRO A 18 -5.79 -5.17 -5.39
C PRO A 18 -4.86 -3.97 -5.25
N SER A 19 -5.37 -2.73 -5.34
CA SER A 19 -4.52 -1.54 -5.45
C SER A 19 -4.97 -0.39 -4.55
N SER A 20 -4.01 0.22 -3.83
CA SER A 20 -4.32 1.42 -3.04
C SER A 20 -4.56 2.63 -3.95
N SER A 21 -3.78 2.76 -5.03
CA SER A 21 -3.88 3.86 -6.00
C SER A 21 -5.06 3.68 -6.96
N HIS A 22 -5.37 2.46 -7.38
CA HIS A 22 -6.37 2.17 -8.42
C HIS A 22 -7.66 1.53 -7.89
N THR A 23 -7.74 1.14 -6.62
CA THR A 23 -8.98 0.59 -6.04
C THR A 23 -9.45 1.43 -4.86
N VAL A 24 -8.62 1.54 -3.81
CA VAL A 24 -8.99 2.25 -2.58
C VAL A 24 -9.17 3.76 -2.82
N GLY A 25 -8.21 4.40 -3.52
CA GLY A 25 -8.28 5.82 -3.85
C GLY A 25 -9.54 6.19 -4.66
N PRO A 26 -9.79 5.56 -5.82
CA PRO A 26 -11.01 5.75 -6.61
C PRO A 26 -12.32 5.58 -5.81
N MET A 27 -12.39 4.57 -4.94
CA MET A 27 -13.55 4.37 -4.08
C MET A 27 -13.74 5.49 -3.05
N ARG A 28 -12.64 5.97 -2.46
CA ARG A 28 -12.64 7.12 -1.55
C ARG A 28 -12.99 8.42 -2.28
N ALA A 29 -12.50 8.61 -3.50
CA ALA A 29 -12.81 9.78 -4.33
C ALA A 29 -14.30 9.83 -4.68
N ALA A 30 -14.89 8.69 -5.06
CA ALA A 30 -16.32 8.60 -5.32
C ALA A 30 -17.17 8.89 -4.06
N GLN A 31 -16.76 8.39 -2.89
CA GLN A 31 -17.42 8.75 -1.62
C GLN A 31 -17.30 10.25 -1.32
N ALA A 32 -16.09 10.80 -1.39
CA ALA A 32 -15.85 12.22 -1.13
C ALA A 32 -16.61 13.12 -2.11
N PHE A 33 -16.81 12.67 -3.35
CA PHE A 33 -17.65 13.34 -4.33
C PHE A 33 -19.12 13.36 -3.89
N ILE A 34 -19.69 12.20 -3.54
CA ILE A 34 -21.08 12.11 -3.08
C ILE A 34 -21.31 12.92 -1.80
N ASP A 35 -20.37 12.87 -0.86
CA ASP A 35 -20.46 13.60 0.42
C ASP A 35 -20.42 15.14 0.23
N LYS A 36 -19.87 15.64 -0.88
CA LYS A 36 -19.88 17.07 -1.24
C LYS A 36 -21.23 17.53 -1.82
N LEU A 37 -22.10 16.62 -2.28
CA LEU A 37 -23.37 16.98 -2.90
C LEU A 37 -24.48 17.17 -1.86
N ASP A 38 -25.27 18.24 -2.01
CA ASP A 38 -26.43 18.50 -1.13
C ASP A 38 -27.57 17.49 -1.32
N THR A 39 -27.62 16.81 -2.47
CA THR A 39 -28.65 15.85 -2.84
C THR A 39 -28.01 14.67 -3.55
N PHE A 40 -28.48 13.46 -3.24
CA PHE A 40 -27.99 12.25 -3.87
C PHE A 40 -28.33 12.25 -5.38
N PRO A 41 -27.35 12.03 -6.28
CA PRO A 41 -27.54 12.18 -7.70
C PRO A 41 -28.40 11.05 -8.29
N ALA A 42 -29.19 11.37 -9.31
CA ALA A 42 -29.86 10.35 -10.11
C ALA A 42 -28.94 9.77 -11.19
N LYS A 43 -28.05 10.61 -11.73
CA LYS A 43 -27.08 10.23 -12.76
C LYS A 43 -25.68 10.77 -12.46
N VAL A 44 -24.65 9.95 -12.69
CA VAL A 44 -23.25 10.33 -12.57
C VAL A 44 -22.46 9.88 -13.81
N LEU A 45 -21.64 10.78 -14.36
CA LEU A 45 -20.60 10.44 -15.32
C LEU A 45 -19.28 10.33 -14.55
N VAL A 46 -18.57 9.22 -14.76
CA VAL A 46 -17.25 8.96 -14.20
C VAL A 46 -16.25 8.83 -15.35
N GLU A 47 -15.32 9.77 -15.43
CA GLU A 47 -14.22 9.75 -16.40
C GLU A 47 -12.91 9.40 -15.68
N LEU A 48 -12.36 8.24 -16.01
CA LEU A 48 -11.06 7.77 -15.55
C LEU A 48 -9.98 8.26 -16.52
N ARG A 49 -8.89 8.84 -15.98
CA ARG A 49 -7.83 9.46 -16.76
C ARG A 49 -6.44 8.88 -16.52
N GLY A 50 -5.57 9.00 -17.52
CA GLY A 50 -4.16 8.63 -17.41
C GLY A 50 -3.96 7.15 -17.06
N SER A 51 -3.19 6.85 -16.01
CA SER A 51 -2.91 5.47 -15.61
C SER A 51 -4.13 4.74 -15.04
N LEU A 52 -5.05 5.47 -14.39
CA LEU A 52 -6.34 4.90 -13.95
C LEU A 52 -7.15 4.37 -15.13
N ALA A 53 -7.11 5.06 -16.27
CA ALA A 53 -7.79 4.61 -17.47
C ALA A 53 -7.07 3.41 -18.10
N ALA A 54 -5.73 3.48 -18.18
CA ALA A 54 -4.94 2.44 -18.83
C ALA A 54 -5.09 1.09 -18.10
N THR A 55 -4.86 1.06 -16.79
CA THR A 55 -4.81 -0.19 -16.01
C THR A 55 -6.12 -0.50 -15.25
N GLY A 56 -7.12 0.37 -15.37
CA GLY A 56 -8.24 0.42 -14.43
C GLY A 56 -9.09 -0.84 -14.38
N VAL A 57 -9.33 -1.49 -15.51
CA VAL A 57 -10.11 -2.74 -15.57
C VAL A 57 -9.42 -3.85 -14.77
N GLY A 58 -8.10 -3.99 -14.92
CA GLY A 58 -7.33 -5.00 -14.18
C GLY A 58 -7.28 -4.75 -12.67
N HIS A 59 -7.33 -3.48 -12.27
CA HIS A 59 -7.35 -3.06 -10.88
C HIS A 59 -8.77 -2.94 -10.26
N GLY A 60 -9.82 -3.12 -11.08
CA GLY A 60 -11.20 -2.90 -10.67
C GLY A 60 -11.49 -1.45 -10.31
N THR A 61 -10.84 -0.47 -10.95
CA THR A 61 -11.03 0.97 -10.74
C THR A 61 -12.47 1.41 -11.02
N ASP A 62 -13.02 0.94 -12.13
CA ASP A 62 -14.42 1.17 -12.52
C ASP A 62 -15.38 0.62 -11.47
N ARG A 63 -15.19 -0.63 -11.07
CA ARG A 63 -15.94 -1.26 -9.98
C ARG A 63 -15.84 -0.44 -8.70
N ALA A 64 -14.63 -0.06 -8.30
CA ALA A 64 -14.37 0.66 -7.07
C ALA A 64 -15.04 2.05 -7.05
N ALA A 65 -14.94 2.79 -8.16
CA ALA A 65 -15.60 4.08 -8.31
C ALA A 65 -17.13 3.93 -8.22
N LEU A 66 -17.73 2.99 -8.97
CA LEU A 66 -19.17 2.75 -8.93
C LEU A 66 -19.69 2.34 -7.55
N LEU A 67 -18.99 1.43 -6.86
CA LEU A 67 -19.37 1.01 -5.51
C LEU A 67 -19.23 2.14 -4.48
N GLY A 68 -18.20 2.99 -4.64
CA GLY A 68 -18.03 4.18 -3.82
C GLY A 68 -19.19 5.17 -3.95
N LEU A 69 -19.73 5.36 -5.18
CA LEU A 69 -20.87 6.26 -5.43
C LEU A 69 -22.13 5.84 -4.67
N VAL A 70 -22.29 4.55 -4.37
CA VAL A 70 -23.50 4.01 -3.72
C VAL A 70 -23.28 3.64 -2.26
N GLY A 71 -22.21 4.11 -1.63
CA GLY A 71 -22.00 4.03 -0.18
C GLY A 71 -21.21 2.82 0.31
N TYR A 72 -20.58 2.05 -0.58
CA TYR A 72 -19.58 1.09 -0.14
C TYR A 72 -18.24 1.77 0.12
N THR A 73 -17.52 1.27 1.12
CA THR A 73 -16.23 1.78 1.56
C THR A 73 -15.17 0.69 1.41
N PRO A 74 -13.86 1.02 1.45
CA PRO A 74 -12.80 0.01 1.40
C PRO A 74 -12.91 -1.06 2.49
N THR A 75 -13.57 -0.76 3.63
CA THR A 75 -13.75 -1.71 4.75
C THR A 75 -15.08 -2.45 4.71
N THR A 76 -16.06 -1.97 3.94
CA THR A 76 -17.39 -2.60 3.81
C THR A 76 -17.60 -3.32 2.47
N THR A 77 -16.67 -3.14 1.52
CA THR A 77 -16.68 -3.86 0.24
C THR A 77 -16.04 -5.24 0.38
N SER A 78 -16.52 -6.21 -0.41
CA SER A 78 -15.93 -7.54 -0.58
C SER A 78 -16.01 -7.97 -2.05
N ALA A 79 -15.36 -9.08 -2.38
CA ALA A 79 -15.41 -9.67 -3.71
C ALA A 79 -16.80 -10.24 -4.09
N ASP A 80 -17.70 -10.44 -3.11
CA ASP A 80 -19.04 -10.99 -3.33
C ASP A 80 -20.08 -9.95 -3.75
N ILE A 81 -19.75 -8.65 -3.63
CA ILE A 81 -20.64 -7.55 -3.98
C ILE A 81 -20.59 -7.30 -5.48
N GLU A 82 -21.77 -7.21 -6.10
CA GLU A 82 -21.93 -6.90 -7.52
C GLU A 82 -21.65 -5.41 -7.82
N PRO A 83 -20.99 -5.08 -8.95
CA PRO A 83 -20.44 -6.01 -9.95
C PRO A 83 -19.25 -6.81 -9.39
N LYS A 84 -19.12 -8.10 -9.71
CA LYS A 84 -18.01 -8.91 -9.17
C LYS A 84 -16.64 -8.58 -9.79
N PRO A 85 -15.53 -8.79 -9.04
CA PRO A 85 -14.19 -8.60 -9.57
C PRO A 85 -13.93 -9.40 -10.86
N GLY A 86 -13.45 -8.71 -11.90
CA GLY A 86 -13.12 -9.31 -13.19
C GLY A 86 -14.31 -9.54 -14.13
N GLU A 87 -15.54 -9.21 -13.71
CA GLU A 87 -16.68 -9.20 -14.63
C GLU A 87 -16.69 -7.92 -15.47
N PRO A 88 -17.02 -7.99 -16.78
CA PRO A 88 -17.10 -6.80 -17.62
C PRO A 88 -18.20 -5.84 -17.14
N ILE A 89 -17.83 -4.57 -16.91
CA ILE A 89 -18.77 -3.51 -16.55
C ILE A 89 -19.12 -2.73 -17.83
N PRO A 90 -20.40 -2.63 -18.23
CA PRO A 90 -20.79 -1.87 -19.41
C PRO A 90 -20.56 -0.37 -19.20
N ALA A 91 -20.31 0.37 -20.28
CA ALA A 91 -20.05 1.81 -20.23
C ALA A 91 -21.22 2.65 -19.69
N THR A 92 -22.44 2.13 -19.72
CA THR A 92 -23.61 2.75 -19.09
C THR A 92 -24.43 1.70 -18.37
N GLY A 93 -25.08 2.08 -17.28
CA GLY A 93 -25.89 1.16 -16.49
C GLY A 93 -26.44 1.79 -15.23
N THR A 94 -26.82 0.93 -14.28
CA THR A 94 -27.31 1.34 -12.96
C THR A 94 -26.59 0.54 -11.90
N VAL A 95 -26.17 1.20 -10.82
CA VAL A 95 -25.57 0.56 -9.65
C VAL A 95 -26.37 0.92 -8.40
N SER A 96 -26.52 -0.02 -7.47
CA SER A 96 -27.27 0.16 -6.23
C SER A 96 -26.45 -0.27 -5.02
N GLY A 97 -26.60 0.43 -3.91
CA GLY A 97 -25.89 0.16 -2.68
C GLY A 97 -26.54 0.80 -1.46
N PRO A 98 -25.84 0.82 -0.31
CA PRO A 98 -26.36 1.34 0.95
C PRO A 98 -26.96 2.75 0.90
N THR A 99 -26.40 3.64 0.08
CA THR A 99 -26.84 5.05 0.01
C THR A 99 -27.96 5.27 -1.01
N GLY A 100 -28.05 4.43 -2.04
CA GLY A 100 -29.08 4.57 -3.08
C GLY A 100 -28.72 3.89 -4.39
N THR A 101 -29.43 4.29 -5.45
CA THR A 101 -29.24 3.80 -6.82
C THR A 101 -28.90 4.98 -7.73
N VAL A 102 -27.89 4.79 -8.58
CA VAL A 102 -27.39 5.80 -9.53
C VAL A 102 -27.37 5.21 -10.94
N GLU A 103 -27.87 5.95 -11.93
CA GLU A 103 -27.54 5.72 -13.34
C GLU A 103 -26.12 6.21 -13.59
N TYR A 104 -25.27 5.38 -14.20
CA TYR A 104 -23.89 5.75 -14.44
C TYR A 104 -23.54 5.75 -15.93
N GLU A 105 -22.58 6.60 -16.29
CA GLU A 105 -21.79 6.52 -17.52
C GLU A 105 -20.30 6.45 -17.14
N LEU A 106 -19.55 5.53 -17.74
CA LEU A 106 -18.11 5.33 -17.53
C LEU A 106 -17.35 5.68 -18.80
N ARG A 107 -16.29 6.47 -18.65
CA ARG A 107 -15.34 6.81 -19.73
C ARG A 107 -13.92 6.53 -19.29
N PHE A 108 -13.13 5.98 -20.21
CA PHE A 108 -11.71 5.72 -20.03
C PHE A 108 -10.94 6.55 -21.05
N ASP A 109 -10.10 7.47 -20.58
CA ASP A 109 -9.21 8.25 -21.44
C ASP A 109 -7.76 8.16 -20.92
N PRO A 110 -6.89 7.34 -21.54
CA PRO A 110 -5.51 7.16 -21.11
C PRO A 110 -4.59 8.34 -21.44
N ALA A 111 -5.13 9.45 -21.98
CA ALA A 111 -4.33 10.65 -22.21
C ALA A 111 -3.66 11.15 -20.91
N PRO A 112 -2.36 11.52 -20.96
CA PRO A 112 -1.63 11.99 -19.80
C PRO A 112 -2.30 13.20 -19.14
N VAL A 113 -2.30 13.21 -17.81
CA VAL A 113 -2.79 14.32 -16.99
C VAL A 113 -1.59 15.02 -16.36
N ALA A 114 -1.52 16.35 -16.51
CA ALA A 114 -0.34 17.13 -16.14
C ALA A 114 -0.08 17.19 -14.62
N ALA A 115 -1.13 17.16 -13.80
CA ALA A 115 -1.03 17.25 -12.35
C ALA A 115 -0.58 15.92 -11.71
N HIS A 116 -1.30 14.84 -11.98
CA HIS A 116 -0.96 13.50 -11.51
C HIS A 116 -1.57 12.45 -12.46
N PRO A 117 -0.87 11.34 -12.77
CA PRO A 117 -1.32 10.35 -13.76
C PRO A 117 -2.60 9.60 -13.35
N ASN A 118 -2.95 9.59 -12.07
CA ASN A 118 -4.16 8.94 -11.56
C ASN A 118 -5.23 9.99 -11.25
N CYS A 119 -6.15 10.23 -12.18
CA CYS A 119 -7.19 11.25 -12.05
C CYS A 119 -8.59 10.69 -12.37
N LEU A 120 -9.57 11.06 -11.55
CA LEU A 120 -10.99 10.82 -11.73
C LEU A 120 -11.69 12.16 -11.92
N ILE A 121 -12.66 12.20 -12.82
CA ILE A 121 -13.49 13.38 -13.05
C ILE A 121 -14.95 12.98 -12.97
N PHE A 122 -15.71 13.70 -12.17
CA PHE A 122 -17.13 13.45 -11.94
C PHE A 122 -18.01 14.59 -12.46
N ASP A 123 -19.10 14.23 -13.11
CA ASP A 123 -20.24 15.11 -13.38
C ASP A 123 -21.51 14.44 -12.82
N ALA A 124 -22.44 15.22 -12.25
CA ALA A 124 -23.65 14.67 -11.64
C ALA A 124 -24.90 15.49 -11.93
N TRP A 125 -26.04 14.80 -12.01
CA TRP A 125 -27.36 15.37 -12.25
C TRP A 125 -28.41 14.79 -11.30
N ASP A 126 -29.42 15.60 -10.96
CA ASP A 126 -30.61 15.16 -10.23
C ASP A 126 -31.63 14.44 -11.14
N ALA A 127 -32.76 14.03 -10.58
CA ALA A 127 -33.80 13.28 -11.30
C ALA A 127 -34.53 14.13 -12.36
N GLU A 128 -34.54 15.45 -12.17
CA GLU A 128 -35.11 16.43 -13.11
C GLU A 128 -34.12 16.83 -14.21
N GLY A 129 -32.85 16.40 -14.11
CA GLY A 129 -31.78 16.67 -15.05
C GLY A 129 -31.03 17.98 -14.79
N ASN A 130 -31.19 18.60 -13.62
CA ASN A 130 -30.38 19.75 -13.21
C ASN A 130 -28.97 19.28 -12.83
N VAL A 131 -27.97 20.11 -13.15
CA VAL A 131 -26.56 19.84 -12.82
C VAL A 131 -26.36 20.02 -11.32
N LEU A 132 -25.82 18.99 -10.67
CA LEU A 132 -25.40 19.01 -9.27
C LEU A 132 -23.90 19.32 -9.14
N ALA A 133 -23.10 18.80 -10.06
CA ALA A 133 -21.66 19.06 -10.15
C ALA A 133 -21.19 18.90 -11.59
N GLU A 134 -20.18 19.67 -11.99
CA GLU A 134 -19.57 19.61 -13.32
C GLU A 134 -18.05 19.60 -13.16
N ARG A 135 -17.42 18.55 -13.71
CA ARG A 135 -15.97 18.41 -13.82
C ARG A 135 -15.21 18.54 -12.49
N GLU A 136 -15.69 17.82 -11.47
CA GLU A 136 -15.01 17.70 -10.17
C GLU A 136 -13.87 16.67 -10.27
N ASP A 137 -12.64 17.16 -10.15
CA ASP A 137 -11.43 16.33 -10.29
C ASP A 137 -10.91 15.83 -8.93
N TYR A 138 -10.56 14.55 -8.89
CA TYR A 138 -9.87 13.92 -7.77
C TYR A 138 -8.64 13.15 -8.26
N TYR A 139 -7.58 13.18 -7.46
CA TYR A 139 -6.31 12.53 -7.75
C TYR A 139 -5.99 11.49 -6.71
N SER A 140 -5.62 10.29 -7.15
CA SER A 140 -5.21 9.20 -6.26
C SER A 140 -3.69 9.13 -6.17
N VAL A 141 -3.12 9.70 -5.11
CA VAL A 141 -1.69 10.05 -4.99
C VAL A 141 -0.83 8.95 -4.34
N GLY A 142 -1.35 7.72 -4.24
CA GLY A 142 -0.66 6.57 -3.63
C GLY A 142 -1.10 6.29 -2.20
N GLY A 143 -0.88 5.07 -1.68
CA GLY A 143 -1.31 4.65 -0.34
C GLY A 143 -2.83 4.70 -0.07
N GLY A 144 -3.65 4.99 -1.09
CA GLY A 144 -5.10 5.20 -0.94
C GLY A 144 -5.49 6.61 -0.52
N PHE A 145 -4.53 7.55 -0.47
CA PHE A 145 -4.81 8.97 -0.26
C PHE A 145 -5.39 9.58 -1.54
N ILE A 146 -6.32 10.53 -1.36
CA ILE A 146 -6.90 11.31 -2.45
C ILE A 146 -6.63 12.79 -2.20
N GLN A 147 -6.51 13.56 -3.26
CA GLN A 147 -6.50 15.02 -3.24
C GLN A 147 -7.49 15.56 -4.27
N ASP A 148 -8.13 16.68 -3.99
CA ASP A 148 -8.88 17.42 -5.02
C ASP A 148 -7.99 18.39 -5.81
N ARG A 149 -8.54 19.04 -6.85
CA ARG A 149 -7.78 19.94 -7.72
C ARG A 149 -7.13 21.09 -6.95
N TRP A 150 -7.80 21.65 -5.95
CA TRP A 150 -7.26 22.77 -5.20
C TRP A 150 -6.11 22.33 -4.31
N GLU A 151 -6.25 21.19 -3.63
CA GLU A 151 -5.18 20.60 -2.82
C GLU A 151 -3.92 20.30 -3.67
N MET A 152 -4.09 19.76 -4.88
CA MET A 152 -2.97 19.52 -5.81
C MET A 152 -2.28 20.80 -6.29
N GLU A 153 -3.03 21.88 -6.55
CA GLU A 153 -2.47 23.16 -7.00
C GLU A 153 -1.67 23.87 -5.90
N GLU A 154 -2.09 23.74 -4.64
CA GLU A 154 -1.41 24.32 -3.48
C GLU A 154 -0.06 23.64 -3.18
N HIS A 155 0.07 22.35 -3.48
CA HIS A 155 1.26 21.53 -3.16
C HIS A 155 2.19 21.28 -4.36
N ARG A 156 1.99 22.00 -5.47
CA ARG A 156 2.61 21.71 -6.77
C ARG A 156 4.16 21.76 -6.79
N ASP A 157 4.77 22.54 -5.90
CA ASP A 157 6.22 22.70 -5.81
C ASP A 157 6.86 21.83 -4.70
N GLU A 158 6.06 21.04 -3.97
CA GLU A 158 6.51 20.23 -2.84
C GLU A 158 6.48 18.73 -3.19
N THR A 159 7.62 18.18 -3.62
CA THR A 159 7.73 16.73 -3.88
C THR A 159 7.59 15.94 -2.57
N GLY A 160 6.65 14.99 -2.52
CA GLY A 160 6.48 14.07 -1.37
C GLY A 160 5.49 14.51 -0.29
N VAL A 161 4.87 15.70 -0.41
CA VAL A 161 4.02 16.28 0.66
C VAL A 161 2.52 15.94 0.50
N ALA A 162 2.15 15.15 -0.52
CA ALA A 162 0.77 14.96 -0.99
C ALA A 162 -0.26 14.34 0.00
N ALA A 163 0.04 14.22 1.29
CA ALA A 163 -0.95 13.86 2.31
C ALA A 163 -0.54 14.22 3.75
N ALA A 164 0.44 15.12 3.95
CA ALA A 164 0.75 15.58 5.30
C ALA A 164 -0.34 16.55 5.75
N ARG A 165 -1.21 16.12 6.67
CA ARG A 165 -2.12 17.06 7.34
C ARG A 165 -1.28 18.05 8.14
N GLU A 166 -1.62 19.33 8.13
CA GLU A 166 -1.13 20.29 9.14
C GLU A 166 -1.68 19.87 10.51
N ILE A 167 -1.01 18.92 11.15
CA ILE A 167 -1.39 18.40 12.47
C ILE A 167 -0.72 19.31 13.52
N PRO A 168 -1.42 19.63 14.63
CA PRO A 168 -0.83 20.36 15.74
C PRO A 168 0.50 19.73 16.18
N SER A 169 1.43 20.58 16.62
CA SER A 169 2.78 20.21 17.08
C SER A 169 2.77 18.92 17.91
N VAL A 170 3.24 17.82 17.32
CA VAL A 170 3.48 16.56 18.05
C VAL A 170 4.63 16.73 19.06
N PRO A 171 4.73 15.91 20.13
CA PRO A 171 5.76 16.04 21.17
C PRO A 171 7.19 15.90 20.65
N TYR A 172 7.42 14.99 19.70
CA TYR A 172 8.74 14.65 19.18
C TYR A 172 8.74 14.70 17.64
N PRO A 173 8.66 15.90 17.04
CA PRO A 173 8.62 16.01 15.57
C PRO A 173 9.95 15.58 14.95
N PHE A 174 9.84 14.82 13.86
CA PHE A 174 10.94 14.43 12.97
C PHE A 174 10.41 14.32 11.54
N ASN A 175 11.25 14.70 10.58
CA ASN A 175 11.03 14.48 9.15
C ASN A 175 12.12 13.56 8.57
N THR A 176 13.29 13.49 9.18
CA THR A 176 14.44 12.68 8.70
C THR A 176 14.87 11.62 9.72
N ALA A 177 15.64 10.63 9.27
CA ALA A 177 16.24 9.63 10.14
C ALA A 177 17.20 10.26 11.15
N ALA A 178 18.02 11.22 10.71
CA ALA A 178 18.90 11.97 11.59
C ALA A 178 18.16 12.72 12.71
N GLU A 179 17.01 13.33 12.40
CA GLU A 179 16.17 13.97 13.41
C GLU A 179 15.56 12.95 14.38
N LEU A 180 15.08 11.81 13.88
CA LEU A 180 14.55 10.72 14.70
C LEU A 180 15.62 10.17 15.67
N MET A 181 16.85 9.96 15.19
CA MET A 181 17.97 9.53 16.04
C MET A 181 18.30 10.57 17.10
N GLN A 182 18.31 11.86 16.75
CA GLN A 182 18.50 12.95 17.71
C GLN A 182 17.42 12.96 18.80
N ARG A 183 16.16 12.62 18.47
CA ARG A 183 15.08 12.49 19.48
C ARG A 183 15.31 11.30 20.39
N CYS A 184 15.72 10.15 19.84
CA CYS A 184 16.02 8.96 20.64
C CYS A 184 17.18 9.24 21.61
N ASP A 185 18.28 9.81 21.12
CA ASP A 185 19.47 10.13 21.94
C ASP A 185 19.16 11.18 23.02
N GLY A 186 18.39 12.22 22.67
CA GLY A 186 18.05 13.29 23.60
C GLY A 186 17.08 12.89 24.71
N THR A 187 16.29 11.83 24.52
CA THR A 187 15.23 11.40 25.45
C THR A 187 15.53 10.06 26.12
N GLY A 188 16.38 9.22 25.53
CA GLY A 188 16.58 7.83 25.92
C GLY A 188 15.42 6.90 25.54
N LEU A 189 14.44 7.39 24.77
CA LEU A 189 13.29 6.62 24.29
C LEU A 189 13.64 5.81 23.04
N THR A 190 12.93 4.69 22.84
CA THR A 190 13.03 3.92 21.59
C THR A 190 12.28 4.63 20.45
N ILE A 191 12.51 4.19 19.20
CA ILE A 191 11.75 4.70 18.05
C ILE A 191 10.25 4.45 18.23
N ALA A 192 9.85 3.29 18.75
CA ALA A 192 8.46 2.96 19.04
C ALA A 192 7.85 3.92 20.08
N ASP A 193 8.59 4.25 21.14
CA ASP A 193 8.14 5.20 22.17
C ASP A 193 7.96 6.62 21.61
N ILE A 194 8.91 7.08 20.80
CA ILE A 194 8.83 8.38 20.11
C ILE A 194 7.59 8.44 19.22
N MET A 195 7.40 7.42 18.36
CA MET A 195 6.26 7.37 17.47
C MET A 195 4.94 7.24 18.24
N ARG A 196 4.90 6.43 19.30
CA ARG A 196 3.75 6.29 20.19
C ARG A 196 3.35 7.63 20.80
N ALA A 197 4.29 8.38 21.38
CA ALA A 197 3.99 9.66 21.98
C ALA A 197 3.42 10.67 20.96
N ASN A 198 3.92 10.64 19.72
CA ASN A 198 3.37 11.45 18.63
C ASN A 198 1.94 11.03 18.27
N GLU A 199 1.70 9.75 18.06
CA GLU A 199 0.36 9.23 17.71
C GLU A 199 -0.67 9.40 18.83
N GLU A 200 -0.29 9.17 20.08
CA GLU A 200 -1.17 9.34 21.24
C GLU A 200 -1.59 10.79 21.43
N SER A 201 -0.78 11.76 21.00
CA SER A 201 -1.14 13.18 21.03
C SER A 201 -2.25 13.55 20.05
N ILE A 202 -2.46 12.73 19.00
CA ILE A 202 -3.43 12.97 17.93
C ILE A 202 -4.69 12.15 18.16
N HIS A 203 -4.53 10.84 18.36
CA HIS A 203 -5.63 9.89 18.39
C HIS A 203 -6.04 9.49 19.81
N GLY A 204 -5.15 9.64 20.78
CA GLY A 204 -5.28 9.09 22.12
C GLY A 204 -4.91 7.60 22.19
N ARG A 205 -4.37 7.18 23.34
CA ARG A 205 -3.83 5.83 23.57
C ARG A 205 -4.79 4.69 23.26
N GLU A 206 -6.02 4.76 23.75
CA GLU A 206 -7.00 3.66 23.57
C GLU A 206 -7.34 3.45 22.09
N LYS A 207 -7.50 4.52 21.32
CA LYS A 207 -7.81 4.43 19.88
C LYS A 207 -6.61 3.93 19.08
N LEU A 208 -5.41 4.40 19.41
CA LEU A 208 -4.18 3.94 18.77
C LEU A 208 -3.98 2.44 19.00
N ASP A 209 -4.04 1.99 20.26
CA ASP A 209 -3.87 0.58 20.60
C ASP A 209 -4.93 -0.30 19.92
N ALA A 210 -6.20 0.12 19.93
CA ALA A 210 -7.27 -0.59 19.25
C ALA A 210 -7.06 -0.68 17.73
N HIS A 211 -6.54 0.38 17.11
CA HIS A 211 -6.23 0.38 15.68
C HIS A 211 -5.05 -0.56 15.35
N LEU A 212 -3.95 -0.51 16.10
CA LEU A 212 -2.79 -1.38 15.89
C LEU A 212 -3.16 -2.86 16.09
N ASP A 213 -4.01 -3.16 17.07
CA ASP A 213 -4.54 -4.51 17.28
C ASP A 213 -5.41 -4.96 16.11
N ALA A 214 -6.30 -4.09 15.61
CA ALA A 214 -7.14 -4.38 14.46
C ALA A 214 -6.29 -4.64 13.19
N VAL A 215 -5.25 -3.83 12.95
CA VAL A 215 -4.29 -4.02 11.87
C VAL A 215 -3.65 -5.41 11.95
N TRP A 216 -3.11 -5.78 13.11
CA TRP A 216 -2.47 -7.08 13.27
C TRP A 216 -3.46 -8.25 13.15
N ASN A 217 -4.68 -8.10 13.66
CA ASN A 217 -5.71 -9.12 13.51
C ASN A 217 -6.11 -9.33 12.05
N VAL A 218 -6.37 -8.26 11.29
CA VAL A 218 -6.70 -8.34 9.86
C VAL A 218 -5.54 -8.93 9.06
N MET A 219 -4.30 -8.57 9.38
CA MET A 219 -3.11 -9.17 8.78
C MET A 219 -3.05 -10.70 8.98
N GLN A 220 -3.30 -11.17 10.21
CA GLN A 220 -3.35 -12.61 10.51
C GLN A 220 -4.52 -13.32 9.83
N GLU A 221 -5.70 -12.69 9.78
CA GLU A 221 -6.88 -13.21 9.09
C GLU A 221 -6.64 -13.31 7.58
N CYS A 222 -5.99 -12.31 6.98
CA CYS A 222 -5.61 -12.31 5.56
C CYS A 222 -4.68 -13.48 5.23
N VAL A 223 -3.64 -13.70 6.05
CA VAL A 223 -2.77 -14.89 5.93
C VAL A 223 -3.60 -16.17 6.05
N ALA A 224 -4.40 -16.30 7.12
CA ALA A 224 -5.19 -17.51 7.37
C ALA A 224 -6.20 -17.82 6.25
N HIS A 225 -6.76 -16.80 5.61
CA HIS A 225 -7.62 -16.93 4.44
C HIS A 225 -6.80 -17.43 3.24
N GLY A 226 -5.70 -16.75 2.89
CA GLY A 226 -4.83 -17.13 1.77
C GLY A 226 -4.25 -18.54 1.86
N LEU A 227 -3.99 -19.05 3.07
CA LEU A 227 -3.55 -20.43 3.29
C LEU A 227 -4.64 -21.48 2.95
N LYS A 228 -5.92 -21.09 2.96
CA LYS A 228 -7.06 -21.98 2.70
C LYS A 228 -7.62 -21.83 1.29
N THR A 229 -7.47 -20.66 0.67
CA THR A 229 -8.08 -20.35 -0.62
C THR A 229 -7.36 -21.06 -1.77
N GLU A 230 -8.13 -21.81 -2.56
CA GLU A 230 -7.69 -22.41 -3.82
C GLU A 230 -8.18 -21.59 -5.02
N GLY A 231 -7.72 -21.92 -6.22
CA GLY A 231 -8.23 -21.36 -7.47
C GLY A 231 -7.22 -20.54 -8.26
N THR A 232 -7.75 -19.74 -9.17
CA THR A 232 -6.99 -18.91 -10.13
C THR A 232 -7.31 -17.44 -9.88
N LEU A 233 -6.30 -16.58 -9.91
CA LEU A 233 -6.46 -15.15 -9.73
C LEU A 233 -7.23 -14.52 -10.92
N PRO A 234 -8.05 -13.47 -10.69
CA PRO A 234 -8.76 -12.76 -11.75
C PRO A 234 -7.80 -11.97 -12.66
N GLY A 235 -8.29 -11.33 -13.73
CA GLY A 235 -7.47 -10.48 -14.60
C GLY A 235 -6.82 -11.18 -15.81
N GLY A 236 -7.14 -12.45 -16.07
CA GLY A 236 -6.82 -13.09 -17.37
C GLY A 236 -5.42 -13.69 -17.52
N LEU A 237 -4.50 -13.49 -16.56
CA LEU A 237 -3.17 -14.12 -16.59
C LEU A 237 -3.18 -15.62 -16.24
N ASN A 238 -4.30 -16.14 -15.77
CA ASN A 238 -4.45 -17.54 -15.33
C ASN A 238 -3.43 -17.97 -14.25
N VAL A 239 -3.01 -17.03 -13.39
CA VAL A 239 -2.08 -17.30 -12.29
C VAL A 239 -2.80 -18.13 -11.22
N LYS A 240 -2.32 -19.35 -10.98
CA LYS A 240 -2.84 -20.21 -9.91
C LYS A 240 -2.38 -19.70 -8.56
N ARG A 241 -3.29 -19.70 -7.58
CA ARG A 241 -2.94 -19.51 -6.17
C ARG A 241 -2.02 -20.65 -5.71
N ARG A 242 -0.92 -20.30 -5.03
CA ARG A 242 0.15 -21.20 -4.61
C ARG A 242 0.19 -21.37 -3.10
N ALA A 243 -0.29 -20.40 -2.33
CA ALA A 243 -0.18 -20.39 -0.87
C ALA A 243 -0.81 -21.65 -0.25
N ASN A 244 -2.03 -22.02 -0.65
CA ASN A 244 -2.69 -23.22 -0.12
C ASN A 244 -1.89 -24.52 -0.34
N ARG A 245 -1.39 -24.73 -1.56
CA ARG A 245 -0.59 -25.92 -1.88
C ARG A 245 0.74 -25.91 -1.11
N LEU A 246 1.40 -24.76 -1.04
CA LEU A 246 2.67 -24.62 -0.31
C LEU A 246 2.47 -24.86 1.19
N HIS A 247 1.38 -24.35 1.78
CA HIS A 247 1.03 -24.63 3.17
C HIS A 247 0.90 -26.12 3.44
N ARG A 248 0.15 -26.85 2.60
CA ARG A 248 0.03 -28.32 2.71
C ARG A 248 1.39 -29.02 2.64
N LEU A 249 2.27 -28.58 1.74
CA LEU A 249 3.62 -29.14 1.61
C LEU A 249 4.45 -28.87 2.86
N LEU A 250 4.51 -27.63 3.33
CA LEU A 250 5.29 -27.30 4.52
C LEU A 250 4.76 -28.04 5.76
N THR A 251 3.44 -28.16 5.94
CA THR A 251 2.88 -28.90 7.09
C THR A 251 3.08 -30.42 6.98
N ALA A 252 2.99 -31.00 5.78
CA ALA A 252 3.14 -32.44 5.58
C ALA A 252 4.62 -32.88 5.58
N GLU A 253 5.53 -32.05 5.05
CA GLU A 253 6.98 -32.32 5.07
C GLU A 253 7.62 -32.05 6.44
N TYR A 254 7.07 -31.12 7.23
CA TYR A 254 7.55 -30.84 8.60
C TYR A 254 7.46 -32.06 9.52
N GLU A 255 6.46 -32.93 9.32
CA GLU A 255 6.34 -34.18 10.07
C GLU A 255 7.38 -35.25 9.66
N ALA A 256 8.03 -35.09 8.50
CA ALA A 256 8.90 -36.12 7.90
C ALA A 256 10.40 -35.79 7.86
N SER A 257 10.83 -34.55 8.16
CA SER A 257 12.21 -34.09 7.94
C SER A 257 12.79 -33.31 9.12
N THR A 258 13.73 -33.90 9.85
CA THR A 258 14.57 -33.21 10.84
C THR A 258 15.71 -32.45 10.15
N ALA A 259 15.70 -31.13 10.27
CA ALA A 259 16.70 -30.16 9.82
C ALA A 259 16.68 -29.77 8.33
N ARG A 260 15.98 -28.69 8.01
CA ARG A 260 16.31 -27.85 6.86
C ARG A 260 16.54 -26.43 7.34
N GLY A 261 17.76 -25.91 7.14
CA GLY A 261 18.13 -24.54 7.55
C GLY A 261 17.35 -23.41 6.84
N LEU A 262 16.32 -23.76 6.06
CA LEU A 262 15.48 -22.85 5.28
C LEU A 262 14.03 -22.77 5.77
N ASP A 263 13.62 -23.57 6.76
CA ASP A 263 12.21 -23.69 7.19
C ASP A 263 11.57 -22.32 7.44
N ALA A 264 12.23 -21.48 8.24
CA ALA A 264 11.70 -20.15 8.56
C ALA A 264 11.58 -19.23 7.34
N MET A 265 12.48 -19.37 6.35
CA MET A 265 12.42 -18.62 5.09
C MET A 265 11.24 -19.09 4.22
N GLU A 266 10.98 -20.40 4.17
CA GLU A 266 9.85 -20.97 3.42
C GLU A 266 8.51 -20.52 4.00
N TRP A 267 8.40 -20.41 5.32
CA TRP A 267 7.21 -19.86 5.99
C TRP A 267 7.01 -18.37 5.69
N VAL A 268 8.07 -17.56 5.68
CA VAL A 268 7.99 -16.15 5.27
C VAL A 268 7.50 -16.01 3.84
N ASN A 269 8.03 -16.81 2.92
CA ASN A 269 7.57 -16.85 1.54
C ASN A 269 6.08 -17.21 1.49
N LEU A 270 5.65 -18.24 2.23
CA LEU A 270 4.26 -18.66 2.29
C LEU A 270 3.32 -17.55 2.79
N TYR A 271 3.68 -16.87 3.88
CA TYR A 271 2.86 -15.78 4.44
C TYR A 271 2.72 -14.61 3.46
N ALA A 272 3.82 -14.20 2.83
CA ALA A 272 3.79 -13.13 1.83
C ALA A 272 2.95 -13.53 0.59
N LEU A 273 3.11 -14.76 0.11
CA LEU A 273 2.30 -15.29 -0.99
C LEU A 273 0.81 -15.30 -0.63
N ALA A 274 0.45 -15.74 0.58
CA ALA A 274 -0.93 -15.80 1.04
C ALA A 274 -1.59 -14.42 0.99
N VAL A 275 -0.96 -13.40 1.55
CA VAL A 275 -1.50 -12.03 1.58
C VAL A 275 -1.59 -11.45 0.17
N ASN A 276 -0.55 -11.57 -0.66
CA ASN A 276 -0.59 -10.98 -1.99
C ASN A 276 -1.52 -11.72 -2.96
N GLU A 277 -1.79 -13.01 -2.75
CA GLU A 277 -2.82 -13.75 -3.49
C GLU A 277 -4.23 -13.31 -3.08
N GLU A 278 -4.47 -13.02 -1.79
CA GLU A 278 -5.71 -12.40 -1.32
C GLU A 278 -5.89 -10.98 -1.89
N ASN A 279 -4.82 -10.18 -1.85
CA ASN A 279 -4.81 -8.85 -2.46
C ASN A 279 -5.22 -8.89 -3.94
N ALA A 280 -4.54 -9.71 -4.74
CA ALA A 280 -4.80 -9.84 -6.17
C ALA A 280 -6.23 -10.31 -6.49
N ALA A 281 -6.88 -10.99 -5.55
CA ALA A 281 -8.25 -11.47 -5.67
C ALA A 281 -9.30 -10.52 -5.08
N HIS A 282 -8.93 -9.26 -4.81
CA HIS A 282 -9.82 -8.24 -4.24
C HIS A 282 -10.33 -8.61 -2.84
N GLY A 283 -9.53 -9.35 -2.08
CA GLY A 283 -9.77 -9.64 -0.67
C GLY A 283 -9.49 -8.44 0.23
N GLN A 284 -9.87 -8.55 1.50
CA GLN A 284 -9.52 -7.56 2.52
C GLN A 284 -8.02 -7.65 2.84
N VAL A 285 -7.36 -6.49 2.87
CA VAL A 285 -5.92 -6.35 3.12
C VAL A 285 -5.64 -5.10 3.94
N VAL A 286 -4.45 -5.02 4.54
CA VAL A 286 -3.95 -3.80 5.18
C VAL A 286 -2.84 -3.20 4.32
N THR A 287 -2.89 -1.89 4.07
CA THR A 287 -1.80 -1.20 3.39
C THR A 287 -0.51 -1.26 4.21
N ALA A 288 0.64 -1.53 3.58
CA ALA A 288 1.90 -1.63 4.31
C ALA A 288 3.15 -1.29 3.46
N PRO A 289 3.28 -0.07 2.89
CA PRO A 289 2.38 1.09 2.98
C PRO A 289 1.36 1.17 1.82
N THR A 290 1.35 0.17 0.94
CA THR A 290 0.43 0.03 -0.21
C THR A 290 -0.03 -1.42 -0.32
N ASN A 291 -1.14 -1.66 -1.00
CA ASN A 291 -1.71 -2.98 -1.26
C ASN A 291 -0.73 -3.90 -2.01
N GLY A 292 0.00 -3.35 -2.98
CA GLY A 292 0.99 -4.10 -3.76
C GLY A 292 2.16 -4.66 -2.93
N ALA A 293 2.43 -4.05 -1.77
CA ALA A 293 3.48 -4.43 -0.83
C ALA A 293 2.94 -5.01 0.50
N ALA A 294 1.64 -5.34 0.53
CA ALA A 294 0.93 -5.70 1.76
C ALA A 294 1.43 -6.99 2.44
N GLY A 295 2.13 -7.87 1.73
CA GLY A 295 2.55 -9.16 2.28
C GLY A 295 3.81 -9.12 3.14
N ILE A 296 4.65 -8.09 3.02
CA ILE A 296 5.97 -8.06 3.66
C ILE A 296 5.88 -7.92 5.18
N ILE A 297 5.22 -6.87 5.67
CA ILE A 297 5.03 -6.60 7.10
C ILE A 297 4.38 -7.81 7.83
N PRO A 298 3.22 -8.33 7.39
CA PRO A 298 2.61 -9.47 8.06
C PRO A 298 3.49 -10.73 8.00
N ALA A 299 4.19 -10.99 6.88
CA ALA A 299 5.08 -12.15 6.81
C ALA A 299 6.23 -12.07 7.83
N VAL A 300 6.81 -10.89 8.04
CA VAL A 300 7.89 -10.68 9.02
C VAL A 300 7.35 -10.68 10.45
N MET A 301 6.15 -10.15 10.71
CA MET A 301 5.51 -10.24 12.03
C MET A 301 5.15 -11.69 12.39
N HIS A 302 4.65 -12.47 11.44
CA HIS A 302 4.46 -13.92 11.61
C HIS A 302 5.77 -14.65 11.86
N TYR A 303 6.85 -14.28 11.17
CA TYR A 303 8.18 -14.82 11.46
C TYR A 303 8.61 -14.52 12.90
N CYS A 304 8.41 -13.29 13.38
CA CYS A 304 8.71 -12.93 14.77
C CYS A 304 7.88 -13.77 15.74
N ARG A 305 6.58 -13.98 15.45
CA ARG A 305 5.69 -14.81 16.27
C ARG A 305 6.12 -16.28 16.33
N ASP A 306 6.51 -16.86 15.19
CA ASP A 306 6.68 -18.31 15.06
C ASP A 306 8.13 -18.78 15.27
N PHE A 307 9.11 -17.91 15.05
CA PHE A 307 10.55 -18.26 15.05
C PHE A 307 11.41 -17.39 15.98
N THR A 308 10.80 -16.52 16.79
CA THR A 308 11.50 -15.77 17.84
C THR A 308 10.76 -15.89 19.18
N ASP A 309 11.44 -15.56 20.28
CA ASP A 309 10.87 -15.66 21.62
C ASP A 309 10.06 -14.39 21.99
N ASP A 310 8.98 -14.58 22.73
CA ASP A 310 8.20 -13.53 23.40
C ASP A 310 7.58 -12.43 22.49
N PHE A 311 7.12 -12.77 21.28
CA PHE A 311 6.39 -11.82 20.42
C PHE A 311 4.93 -11.62 20.90
N THR A 312 4.75 -10.76 21.90
CA THR A 312 3.45 -10.41 22.48
C THR A 312 2.67 -9.37 21.65
N VAL A 313 1.43 -9.08 22.05
CA VAL A 313 0.62 -8.00 21.46
C VAL A 313 1.32 -6.65 21.58
N GLU A 314 1.95 -6.37 22.71
CA GLU A 314 2.72 -5.14 22.93
C GLU A 314 3.90 -5.05 21.95
N ARG A 315 4.63 -6.15 21.74
CA ARG A 315 5.71 -6.18 20.73
C ARG A 315 5.19 -6.03 19.31
N ALA A 316 4.00 -6.54 19.00
CA ALA A 316 3.37 -6.33 17.70
C ALA A 316 3.04 -4.84 17.48
N ARG A 317 2.56 -4.13 18.51
CA ARG A 317 2.33 -2.68 18.46
C ARG A 317 3.65 -1.91 18.28
N ASP A 318 4.68 -2.25 19.04
CA ASP A 318 5.99 -1.60 18.94
C ASP A 318 6.66 -1.84 17.58
N PHE A 319 6.48 -3.04 17.02
CA PHE A 319 6.89 -3.35 15.64
C PHE A 319 6.22 -2.42 14.65
N LEU A 320 4.89 -2.29 14.70
CA LEU A 320 4.12 -1.44 13.79
C LEU A 320 4.46 0.05 13.95
N LEU A 321 4.68 0.52 15.19
CA LEU A 321 5.09 1.89 15.46
C LEU A 321 6.49 2.19 14.92
N THR A 322 7.44 1.26 15.10
CA THR A 322 8.79 1.39 14.55
C THR A 322 8.77 1.38 13.02
N ALA A 323 8.05 0.44 12.44
CA ALA A 323 7.83 0.35 10.99
C ALA A 323 7.18 1.63 10.45
N GLY A 324 6.17 2.15 11.15
CA GLY A 324 5.47 3.38 10.79
C GLY A 324 6.34 4.62 10.81
N ALA A 325 7.26 4.75 11.78
CA ALA A 325 8.22 5.86 11.82
C ALA A 325 9.12 5.88 10.58
N VAL A 326 9.64 4.73 10.16
CA VAL A 326 10.42 4.59 8.92
C VAL A 326 9.56 4.89 7.69
N GLY A 327 8.33 4.36 7.64
CA GLY A 327 7.39 4.63 6.55
C GLY A 327 7.06 6.12 6.42
N SER A 328 6.95 6.84 7.54
CA SER A 328 6.77 8.30 7.57
C SER A 328 7.94 9.02 6.92
N ILE A 329 9.19 8.68 7.29
CA ILE A 329 10.39 9.30 6.70
C ILE A 329 10.44 9.07 5.19
N ILE A 330 10.19 7.84 4.74
CA ILE A 330 10.23 7.51 3.31
C ILE A 330 9.14 8.25 2.53
N LYS A 331 7.91 8.29 3.06
CA LYS A 331 6.79 8.98 2.40
C LYS A 331 7.08 10.49 2.31
N THR A 332 7.52 11.11 3.40
CA THR A 332 7.73 12.56 3.47
C THR A 332 8.84 13.05 2.53
N ASN A 333 9.93 12.31 2.38
CA ASN A 333 11.12 12.79 1.65
C ASN A 333 11.26 12.19 0.24
N ALA A 334 10.42 11.24 -0.14
CA ALA A 334 10.43 10.63 -1.46
C ALA A 334 8.99 10.41 -1.95
N SER A 335 8.54 9.16 -1.98
CA SER A 335 7.17 8.76 -2.30
C SER A 335 6.98 7.28 -1.98
N ILE A 336 5.74 6.88 -1.76
CA ILE A 336 5.31 5.47 -1.66
C ILE A 336 4.48 5.03 -2.88
N SER A 337 4.47 5.84 -3.95
CA SER A 337 3.69 5.62 -5.17
C SER A 337 4.54 4.94 -6.25
N GLY A 338 4.07 3.80 -6.74
CA GLY A 338 4.68 3.10 -7.88
C GLY A 338 4.71 3.95 -9.15
N ALA A 339 3.74 4.85 -9.32
CA ALA A 339 3.66 5.80 -10.43
C ALA A 339 4.72 6.91 -10.37
N GLU A 340 5.29 7.19 -9.20
CA GLU A 340 6.25 8.29 -9.01
C GLU A 340 7.68 7.78 -8.94
N VAL A 341 7.94 6.78 -8.09
CA VAL A 341 9.29 6.30 -7.80
C VAL A 341 9.51 4.82 -8.14
N GLY A 342 8.52 4.14 -8.72
CA GLY A 342 8.60 2.71 -9.00
C GLY A 342 8.40 1.84 -7.76
N CYS A 343 8.63 0.54 -7.90
CA CYS A 343 8.32 -0.44 -6.86
C CYS A 343 9.29 -0.39 -5.67
N GLN A 344 10.42 0.32 -5.81
CA GLN A 344 11.27 0.68 -4.67
C GLN A 344 10.51 1.51 -3.61
N GLY A 345 9.59 2.40 -4.02
CA GLY A 345 8.76 3.16 -3.08
C GLY A 345 7.64 2.33 -2.44
N GLU A 346 7.34 1.16 -3.00
CA GLU A 346 6.29 0.27 -2.50
C GLU A 346 6.90 -0.89 -1.71
N VAL A 347 7.47 -1.87 -2.42
CA VAL A 347 8.10 -3.07 -1.86
C VAL A 347 9.38 -2.72 -1.12
N GLY A 348 10.17 -1.76 -1.62
CA GLY A 348 11.39 -1.31 -0.93
C GLY A 348 11.08 -0.65 0.40
N SER A 349 10.11 0.28 0.41
CA SER A 349 9.60 0.90 1.65
C SER A 349 9.08 -0.15 2.64
N ALA A 350 8.22 -1.07 2.20
CA ALA A 350 7.70 -2.13 3.06
C ALA A 350 8.80 -3.03 3.65
N SER A 351 9.81 -3.37 2.83
CA SER A 351 10.99 -4.13 3.28
C SER A 351 11.81 -3.35 4.32
N SER A 352 11.99 -2.05 4.13
CA SER A 352 12.68 -1.15 5.06
C SER A 352 11.94 -1.03 6.39
N MET A 353 10.63 -0.77 6.33
CA MET A 353 9.73 -0.72 7.48
C MET A 353 9.75 -2.03 8.28
N ALA A 354 9.69 -3.17 7.60
CA ALA A 354 9.70 -4.48 8.25
C ALA A 354 11.06 -4.81 8.89
N ALA A 355 12.17 -4.43 8.24
CA ALA A 355 13.51 -4.61 8.80
C ALA A 355 13.69 -3.81 10.09
N ALA A 356 13.19 -2.58 10.11
CA ALA A 356 13.22 -1.71 11.29
C ALA A 356 12.43 -2.32 12.46
N GLY A 357 11.15 -2.68 12.20
CA GLY A 357 10.29 -3.31 13.21
C GLY A 357 10.87 -4.61 13.76
N MET A 358 11.45 -5.45 12.90
CA MET A 358 12.08 -6.70 13.33
C MET A 358 13.36 -6.45 14.13
N CYS A 359 14.21 -5.50 13.70
CA CYS A 359 15.43 -5.19 14.44
C CYS A 359 15.11 -4.70 15.86
N ALA A 360 14.08 -3.86 16.00
CA ALA A 360 13.57 -3.43 17.30
C ALA A 360 13.03 -4.61 18.13
N ALA A 361 12.26 -5.53 17.52
CA ALA A 361 11.76 -6.73 18.18
C ALA A 361 12.89 -7.67 18.67
N LEU A 362 14.04 -7.67 18.00
CA LEU A 362 15.26 -8.38 18.42
C LEU A 362 16.08 -7.59 19.48
N GLY A 363 15.56 -6.48 19.99
CA GLY A 363 16.22 -5.61 20.97
C GLY A 363 17.37 -4.80 20.38
N GLY A 364 17.32 -4.44 19.10
CA GLY A 364 18.28 -3.53 18.46
C GLY A 364 18.25 -2.13 19.08
N THR A 365 19.39 -1.44 19.07
CA THR A 365 19.45 -0.01 19.43
C THR A 365 18.81 0.84 18.32
N PRO A 366 18.42 2.11 18.57
CA PRO A 366 17.91 2.99 17.52
C PRO A 366 18.81 3.05 16.27
N ALA A 367 20.13 3.13 16.47
CA ALA A 367 21.11 3.10 15.37
C ALA A 367 21.09 1.77 14.58
N GLN A 368 20.97 0.63 15.26
CA GLN A 368 20.82 -0.67 14.56
C GLN A 368 19.49 -0.77 13.81
N VAL A 369 18.42 -0.16 14.34
CA VAL A 369 17.11 -0.13 13.67
C VAL A 369 17.16 0.72 12.41
N GLU A 370 17.79 1.90 12.47
CA GLU A 370 18.05 2.73 11.28
C GLU A 370 18.88 1.97 10.25
N ASN A 371 19.99 1.34 10.65
CA ASN A 371 20.84 0.58 9.74
C ASN A 371 20.09 -0.62 9.11
N ALA A 372 19.20 -1.29 9.84
CA ALA A 372 18.36 -2.35 9.27
C ALA A 372 17.42 -1.80 8.19
N ALA A 373 16.79 -0.65 8.44
CA ALA A 373 15.92 0.03 7.49
C ALA A 373 16.67 0.44 6.23
N GLU A 374 17.87 1.00 6.41
CA GLU A 374 18.78 1.44 5.36
C GLU A 374 19.19 0.29 4.43
N ILE A 375 19.79 -0.78 4.96
CA ILE A 375 20.21 -1.96 4.18
C ILE A 375 19.03 -2.54 3.37
N ALA A 376 17.85 -2.62 3.99
CA ALA A 376 16.68 -3.17 3.33
C ALA A 376 16.19 -2.28 2.17
N LEU A 377 16.24 -0.96 2.31
CA LEU A 377 15.87 -0.02 1.24
C LEU A 377 16.93 0.01 0.14
N GLU A 378 18.21 0.01 0.51
CA GLU A 378 19.36 -0.02 -0.41
C GLU A 378 19.23 -1.19 -1.40
N HIS A 379 18.91 -2.37 -0.90
CA HIS A 379 18.70 -3.57 -1.71
C HIS A 379 17.43 -3.58 -2.58
N ASN A 380 16.69 -2.47 -2.65
CA ASN A 380 15.57 -2.28 -3.55
C ASN A 380 15.70 -1.04 -4.44
N LEU A 381 16.79 -0.27 -4.35
CA LEU A 381 17.02 0.89 -5.23
C LEU A 381 17.07 0.47 -6.71
N GLY A 382 16.41 1.26 -7.57
CA GLY A 382 16.23 1.03 -9.00
C GLY A 382 15.09 0.06 -9.36
N LEU A 383 14.33 -0.47 -8.40
CA LEU A 383 13.26 -1.43 -8.68
C LEU A 383 12.06 -0.74 -9.37
N THR A 384 11.85 -1.08 -10.64
CA THR A 384 10.78 -0.54 -11.50
C THR A 384 9.39 -1.12 -11.17
N CYS A 385 8.30 -0.41 -11.50
CA CYS A 385 6.93 -0.88 -11.31
C CYS A 385 6.25 -1.20 -12.65
N ASP A 386 6.65 -2.28 -13.31
CA ASP A 386 6.11 -2.71 -14.60
C ASP A 386 5.44 -4.09 -14.50
N PRO A 387 4.25 -4.18 -13.87
CA PRO A 387 3.56 -5.45 -13.71
C PRO A 387 3.03 -5.99 -15.04
N VAL A 388 3.06 -7.31 -15.21
CA VAL A 388 2.53 -8.00 -16.39
C VAL A 388 1.02 -7.78 -16.47
N GLY A 389 0.53 -7.31 -17.61
CA GLY A 389 -0.88 -7.02 -17.84
C GLY A 389 -1.46 -5.91 -16.96
N GLY A 390 -0.63 -5.10 -16.28
CA GLY A 390 -1.13 -4.06 -15.37
C GLY A 390 -1.67 -4.59 -14.05
N LEU A 391 -1.41 -5.86 -13.71
CA LEU A 391 -2.04 -6.54 -12.59
C LEU A 391 -1.07 -6.68 -11.41
N VAL A 392 -1.61 -6.54 -10.19
CA VAL A 392 -0.85 -6.73 -8.95
C VAL A 392 -0.63 -8.23 -8.66
N GLN A 393 0.01 -8.92 -9.60
CA GLN A 393 0.26 -10.37 -9.58
C GLN A 393 1.73 -10.68 -9.86
N VAL A 394 2.19 -10.37 -11.08
CA VAL A 394 3.55 -10.65 -11.55
C VAL A 394 4.21 -9.34 -11.95
N PRO A 395 5.35 -8.92 -11.41
CA PRO A 395 6.16 -9.54 -10.34
C PRO A 395 5.80 -8.98 -8.95
N CYS A 396 4.52 -8.85 -8.57
CA CYS A 396 4.18 -8.28 -7.27
C CYS A 396 4.25 -9.32 -6.14
N ILE A 397 3.76 -10.54 -6.40
CA ILE A 397 3.55 -11.58 -5.39
C ILE A 397 4.88 -12.13 -4.84
N GLU A 398 5.81 -12.51 -5.73
CA GLU A 398 7.17 -12.89 -5.33
C GLU A 398 8.03 -11.73 -4.81
N ARG A 399 7.83 -10.48 -5.25
CA ARG A 399 8.56 -9.32 -4.69
C ARG A 399 8.27 -9.16 -3.22
N ASN A 400 7.06 -9.49 -2.76
CA ASN A 400 6.73 -9.50 -1.34
C ASN A 400 7.44 -10.63 -0.59
N ALA A 401 7.47 -11.85 -1.16
CA ALA A 401 8.19 -12.96 -0.57
C ALA A 401 9.69 -12.66 -0.42
N ILE A 402 10.33 -12.18 -1.50
CA ILE A 402 11.74 -11.78 -1.50
C ILE A 402 11.98 -10.57 -0.59
N GLY A 403 11.06 -9.59 -0.57
CA GLY A 403 11.12 -8.42 0.31
C GLY A 403 11.09 -8.79 1.79
N GLY A 404 10.23 -9.72 2.20
CA GLY A 404 10.20 -10.24 3.57
C GLY A 404 11.52 -10.91 3.98
N VAL A 405 12.11 -11.70 3.09
CA VAL A 405 13.42 -12.34 3.35
C VAL A 405 14.55 -11.31 3.43
N LYS A 406 14.57 -10.30 2.55
CA LYS A 406 15.52 -9.18 2.62
C LYS A 406 15.40 -8.44 3.94
N ALA A 407 14.18 -8.12 4.37
CA ALA A 407 13.92 -7.42 5.62
C ALA A 407 14.47 -8.18 6.84
N ILE A 408 14.22 -9.50 6.90
CA ILE A 408 14.75 -10.36 7.96
C ILE A 408 16.28 -10.35 7.95
N ASN A 409 16.89 -10.52 6.77
CA ASN A 409 18.34 -10.57 6.67
C ASN A 409 18.98 -9.22 7.04
N ALA A 410 18.39 -8.10 6.61
CA ALA A 410 18.83 -6.75 6.97
C ALA A 410 18.77 -6.52 8.49
N ALA A 411 17.66 -6.88 9.14
CA ALA A 411 17.52 -6.81 10.59
C ALA A 411 18.58 -7.64 11.32
N ARG A 412 18.89 -8.85 10.82
CA ARG A 412 19.94 -9.72 11.39
C ARG A 412 21.34 -9.16 11.19
N LEU A 413 21.66 -8.63 10.00
CA LEU A 413 22.96 -8.01 9.72
C LEU A 413 23.20 -6.81 10.63
N ALA A 414 22.24 -5.90 10.72
CA ALA A 414 22.33 -4.72 11.58
C ALA A 414 22.45 -5.09 13.07
N LYS A 415 21.69 -6.11 13.52
CA LYS A 415 21.72 -6.58 14.92
C LYS A 415 23.04 -7.24 15.30
N LEU A 416 23.70 -7.93 14.37
CA LEU A 416 25.02 -8.53 14.55
C LEU A 416 26.16 -7.51 14.42
N GLY A 417 25.91 -6.39 13.74
CA GLY A 417 26.79 -5.24 13.68
C GLY A 417 26.69 -4.34 14.92
N ASP A 418 27.43 -3.25 14.91
CA ASP A 418 27.43 -2.22 15.96
C ASP A 418 26.50 -1.03 15.66
N GLY A 419 25.77 -1.08 14.54
CA GLY A 419 24.89 -0.01 14.08
C GLY A 419 25.63 1.15 13.42
N THR A 420 26.91 0.98 13.06
CA THR A 420 27.65 1.97 12.27
C THR A 420 27.54 1.67 10.78
N ASN A 421 27.08 2.65 10.01
CA ASN A 421 26.93 2.59 8.57
C ASN A 421 27.55 3.83 7.92
N ILE A 422 28.18 3.64 6.76
CA ILE A 422 28.72 4.76 5.95
C ILE A 422 27.58 5.47 5.22
N VAL A 423 26.57 4.71 4.81
CA VAL A 423 25.38 5.18 4.11
C VAL A 423 24.25 5.26 5.14
N THR A 424 23.63 6.43 5.31
CA THR A 424 22.52 6.64 6.25
C THR A 424 21.18 6.31 5.59
N LEU A 425 20.11 6.15 6.40
CA LEU A 425 18.77 5.98 5.82
C LEU A 425 18.36 7.20 4.99
N ASP A 426 18.74 8.40 5.42
CA ASP A 426 18.44 9.64 4.69
C ASP A 426 19.11 9.64 3.30
N ASP A 427 20.37 9.19 3.19
CA ASP A 427 21.07 9.07 1.89
C ASP A 427 20.35 8.12 0.93
N VAL A 428 19.86 6.98 1.45
CA VAL A 428 19.14 5.97 0.64
C VAL A 428 17.77 6.50 0.21
N VAL A 429 17.05 7.22 1.08
CA VAL A 429 15.76 7.83 0.74
C VAL A 429 15.92 8.92 -0.32
N GLU A 430 16.94 9.78 -0.21
CA GLU A 430 17.24 10.78 -1.23
C GLU A 430 17.61 10.11 -2.56
N THR A 431 18.41 9.04 -2.52
CA THR A 431 18.77 8.25 -3.70
C THR A 431 17.54 7.60 -4.33
N MET A 432 16.60 7.10 -3.53
CA MET A 432 15.32 6.57 -4.01
C MET A 432 14.50 7.64 -4.75
N ALA A 433 14.40 8.84 -4.19
CA ALA A 433 13.71 9.95 -4.83
C ALA A 433 14.36 10.34 -6.17
N ALA A 434 15.70 10.45 -6.20
CA ALA A 434 16.44 10.79 -7.40
C ALA A 434 16.29 9.73 -8.50
N THR A 435 16.48 8.45 -8.15
CA THR A 435 16.31 7.33 -9.10
C THR A 435 14.87 7.23 -9.62
N GLY A 436 13.87 7.54 -8.79
CA GLY A 436 12.47 7.62 -9.20
C GLY A 436 12.21 8.74 -10.22
N ARG A 437 12.83 9.91 -10.04
CA ARG A 437 12.77 11.02 -11.01
C ARG A 437 13.41 10.65 -12.34
N ASP A 438 14.54 9.94 -12.32
CA ASP A 438 15.27 9.51 -13.52
C ASP A 438 14.62 8.31 -14.23
N MET A 439 13.74 7.58 -13.54
CA MET A 439 13.05 6.42 -14.10
C MET A 439 12.09 6.85 -15.22
N MET A 440 12.28 6.30 -16.42
CA MET A 440 11.41 6.57 -17.57
C MET A 440 9.97 6.13 -17.26
N THR A 441 8.98 6.93 -17.70
CA THR A 441 7.55 6.70 -17.42
C THR A 441 7.07 5.29 -17.76
N GLN A 442 7.56 4.69 -18.84
CA GLN A 442 7.20 3.33 -19.28
C GLN A 442 7.67 2.21 -18.32
N TYR A 443 8.55 2.51 -17.37
CA TYR A 443 9.02 1.58 -16.34
C TYR A 443 8.44 1.88 -14.94
N LYS A 444 7.55 2.88 -14.85
CA LYS A 444 6.69 3.12 -13.68
C LYS A 444 5.35 2.38 -13.88
N GLU A 445 4.38 2.63 -13.02
CA GLU A 445 3.04 2.01 -12.98
C GLU A 445 2.18 2.30 -14.25
N THR A 446 2.61 1.78 -15.40
CA THR A 446 1.96 1.92 -16.72
C THR A 446 1.91 0.61 -17.50
N SER A 447 2.77 -0.36 -17.19
CA SER A 447 2.83 -1.67 -17.87
C SER A 447 3.03 -1.57 -19.39
N MET A 448 3.73 -0.52 -19.82
CA MET A 448 4.06 -0.26 -21.23
C MET A 448 5.51 -0.61 -21.56
N GLY A 449 6.26 -1.20 -20.60
CA GLY A 449 7.67 -1.49 -20.74
C GLY A 449 8.04 -2.91 -20.33
N GLY A 450 9.31 -3.07 -19.98
CA GLY A 450 9.90 -4.22 -19.29
C GLY A 450 9.32 -5.60 -19.61
N LEU A 451 8.93 -6.31 -18.56
CA LEU A 451 8.49 -7.70 -18.65
C LEU A 451 7.09 -7.82 -19.27
N ALA A 452 6.25 -6.80 -19.09
CA ALA A 452 4.92 -6.75 -19.69
C ALA A 452 5.00 -6.80 -21.23
N VAL A 453 5.85 -5.96 -21.83
CA VAL A 453 6.10 -5.95 -23.28
C VAL A 453 6.77 -7.25 -23.73
N GLN A 454 7.77 -7.73 -22.99
CA GLN A 454 8.50 -8.95 -23.36
C GLN A 454 7.60 -10.20 -23.40
N LEU A 455 6.59 -10.26 -22.52
CA LEU A 455 5.60 -11.35 -22.50
C LEU A 455 4.43 -11.12 -23.46
N GLY A 456 4.42 -10.02 -24.22
CA GLY A 456 3.34 -9.69 -25.14
C GLY A 456 2.03 -9.32 -24.44
N LEU A 457 2.11 -8.88 -23.18
CA LEU A 457 0.97 -8.48 -22.34
C LEU A 457 1.12 -7.02 -21.84
N PRO A 458 1.40 -6.04 -22.72
CA PRO A 458 1.33 -4.63 -22.34
C PRO A 458 -0.12 -4.21 -22.17
N VAL A 459 -0.36 -3.17 -21.36
CA VAL A 459 -1.71 -2.68 -21.06
C VAL A 459 -2.38 -1.96 -22.25
N ASN A 460 -1.64 -1.64 -23.32
CA ASN A 460 -2.18 -1.05 -24.54
C ASN A 460 -2.47 -2.08 -25.66
N ILE A 461 -3.37 -3.03 -25.42
CA ILE A 461 -4.15 -3.62 -26.52
C ILE A 461 -5.52 -2.96 -26.52
N THR A 462 -5.57 -1.79 -27.15
CA THR A 462 -6.78 -1.19 -27.72
C THR A 462 -7.34 -2.13 -28.79
N GLU A 463 -8.06 -3.17 -28.38
CA GLU A 463 -9.10 -3.79 -29.21
C GLU A 463 -10.47 -3.54 -28.57
N CYS A 464 -10.89 -2.28 -28.66
CA CYS A 464 -12.29 -1.92 -28.88
C CYS A 464 -12.36 -0.68 -29.78
#